data_AF-A0A6A3C1L5-F1
#
_entry.id   AF-A0A6A3C1L5-F1
#
_cell.length_a   1.000
_cell.length_b   1.000
_cell.length_c   1.000
_cell.angle_alpha   90.00
_cell.angle_beta   90.00
_cell.angle_gamma   90.00
#
_symmetry.space_group_name_H-M   'P 1'
#
loop_
_entity.id
_entity.type
_entity.pdbx_description
1 polymer ?
#
loop_
_entity_poly.entity_id
_entity_poly.type
_entity_poly.pdbx_seq_one_letter_code
_entity_poly.pdbx_strand_id
1 'polypeptide(L)'
;MDEEPNKNYFGITQIIPVYLTAVWELMRSLAMGYTYGPEYKEGWFSIFIRALGLLIPGISAHCVTNYVNSIRLGKFRGIRSSY
;
A
#
# COMPACT_ATOMS: atom_id res chain seq x y z
N MET A 1 9.06 -6.19 -35.48
CA MET A 1 8.45 -6.64 -34.21
C MET A 1 9.13 -5.81 -33.15
N ASP A 2 8.48 -4.73 -32.73
CA ASP A 2 9.07 -3.79 -31.78
C ASP A 2 9.38 -4.53 -30.49
N GLU A 3 10.64 -4.44 -30.07
CA GLU A 3 11.14 -5.09 -28.87
C GLU A 3 10.47 -4.43 -27.68
N GLU A 4 9.65 -5.19 -26.94
CA GLU A 4 8.92 -4.66 -25.79
C GLU A 4 9.93 -4.10 -24.77
N PRO A 5 9.77 -2.84 -24.30
CA PRO A 5 10.82 -2.09 -23.61
C PRO A 5 11.32 -2.76 -22.33
N ASN A 6 10.56 -3.71 -21.80
CA ASN A 6 10.94 -4.54 -20.67
C ASN A 6 10.78 -6.04 -21.00
N LYS A 7 11.82 -6.65 -21.57
CA LYS A 7 11.91 -8.11 -21.78
C LYS A 7 11.71 -8.95 -20.51
N ASN A 8 11.88 -8.37 -19.33
CA ASN A 8 11.83 -9.03 -18.03
C ASN A 8 10.70 -8.49 -17.15
N TYR A 9 9.54 -8.16 -17.71
CA TYR A 9 8.37 -7.71 -16.94
C TYR A 9 7.98 -8.68 -15.81
N PHE A 10 8.28 -9.98 -16.00
CA PHE A 10 8.15 -11.05 -15.00
C PHE A 10 9.48 -11.60 -14.48
N GLY A 11 10.57 -10.86 -14.65
CA GLY A 11 11.89 -11.24 -14.15
C GLY A 11 11.93 -11.25 -12.62
N ILE A 12 12.71 -12.17 -12.03
CA ILE A 12 12.88 -12.31 -10.57
C ILE A 12 13.26 -10.96 -9.92
N THR A 13 14.07 -10.15 -10.61
CA THR A 13 14.49 -8.82 -10.16
C THR A 13 13.34 -7.81 -10.02
N GLN A 14 12.25 -7.97 -10.79
CA GLN A 14 11.06 -7.12 -10.69
C GLN A 14 10.05 -7.66 -9.68
N ILE A 15 10.05 -8.97 -9.44
CA ILE A 15 9.14 -9.61 -8.48
C ILE A 15 9.50 -9.26 -7.04
N ILE A 16 10.79 -9.31 -6.67
CA ILE A 16 11.27 -9.00 -5.31
C ILE A 16 10.74 -7.65 -4.78
N PRO A 17 10.89 -6.51 -5.49
CA PRO A 17 10.41 -5.23 -4.97
C PRO A 17 8.88 -5.18 -4.82
N VAL A 18 8.12 -5.90 -5.64
CA VAL A 18 6.65 -5.95 -5.50
C VAL A 18 6.25 -6.70 -4.24
N TYR A 19 6.89 -7.83 -3.94
CA TYR A 19 6.64 -8.56 -2.69
C TYR A 19 7.08 -7.76 -1.46
N LEU A 20 8.24 -7.10 -1.50
CA LEU A 20 8.68 -6.21 -0.42
C LEU A 20 7.67 -5.08 -0.19
N THR A 21 7.12 -4.50 -1.26
CA THR A 21 6.07 -3.48 -1.18
C THR A 21 4.81 -4.05 -0.54
N ALA A 22 4.33 -5.22 -0.96
CA ALA A 22 3.14 -5.84 -0.40
C ALA A 22 3.30 -6.17 1.11
N VAL A 23 4.45 -6.72 1.52
CA VAL A 23 4.77 -6.98 2.93
C VAL A 23 4.79 -5.68 3.73
N TRP A 24 5.47 -4.66 3.21
CA TRP A 24 5.53 -3.35 3.84
C TRP A 24 4.14 -2.70 4.00
N GLU A 25 3.32 -2.79 2.96
CA GLU A 25 1.95 -2.29 2.94
C GLU A 25 1.05 -2.99 3.97
N LEU A 26 1.15 -4.32 4.09
CA LEU A 26 0.44 -5.06 5.13
C LEU A 26 0.87 -4.60 6.53
N MET A 27 2.18 -4.57 6.81
CA MET A 27 2.69 -4.13 8.11
C MET A 27 2.25 -2.70 8.45
N ARG A 28 2.35 -1.77 7.49
CA ARG A 28 1.90 -0.38 7.65
C ARG A 28 0.40 -0.32 7.97
N SER A 29 -0.43 -1.10 7.29
CA SER A 29 -1.88 -1.10 7.52
C SER A 29 -2.25 -1.53 8.95
N LEU A 30 -1.51 -2.48 9.52
CA LEU A 30 -1.69 -2.94 10.89
C LEU A 30 -1.22 -1.89 11.90
N ALA A 31 -0.13 -1.18 11.59
CA ALA A 31 0.43 -0.14 12.46
C ALA A 31 -0.38 1.18 12.44
N MET A 32 -1.08 1.51 11.34
CA MET A 32 -1.76 2.79 11.14
C MET A 32 -2.74 3.16 12.26
N GLY A 33 -3.52 2.19 12.74
CA GLY A 33 -4.46 2.42 13.85
C GLY A 33 -3.78 2.78 15.17
N TYR A 34 -2.57 2.26 15.39
CA TYR A 34 -1.75 2.59 16.57
C TYR A 34 -1.02 3.92 16.41
N THR A 35 -0.52 4.23 15.21
CA THR A 35 0.33 5.42 14.98
C THR A 35 -0.46 6.70 14.76
N TYR A 36 -1.65 6.63 14.15
CA TYR A 36 -2.44 7.81 13.76
C TYR A 36 -3.80 7.90 14.43
N GLY A 37 -4.20 6.86 15.16
CA GLY A 37 -5.48 6.79 15.86
C GLY A 37 -6.45 5.76 15.26
N PRO A 38 -7.51 5.38 16.00
CA PRO A 38 -8.44 4.32 15.62
C PRO A 38 -9.20 4.59 14.31
N GLU A 39 -9.26 5.84 13.85
CA GLU A 39 -9.89 6.30 12.61
C GLU A 39 -9.12 5.84 11.36
N TYR A 40 -7.84 5.50 11.56
CA TYR A 40 -6.92 4.98 10.56
C TYR A 40 -6.77 3.46 10.63
N LYS A 41 -7.49 2.79 11.54
CA LYS A 41 -7.47 1.33 11.64
C LYS A 41 -8.02 0.71 10.36
N GLU A 42 -7.21 -0.12 9.73
CA GLU A 42 -7.62 -0.83 8.52
C GLU A 42 -8.72 -1.86 8.85
N GLY A 43 -9.74 -1.93 7.99
CA GLY A 43 -10.81 -2.93 8.12
C GLY A 43 -10.33 -4.34 7.77
N TRP A 44 -10.98 -5.36 8.34
CA TRP A 44 -10.62 -6.77 8.13
C TRP A 44 -10.60 -7.19 6.65
N PHE A 45 -11.53 -6.65 5.83
CA PHE A 45 -11.58 -6.94 4.40
C PHE A 45 -10.38 -6.36 3.64
N SER A 46 -9.95 -5.15 3.98
CA SER A 46 -8.72 -4.56 3.41
C SER A 46 -7.47 -5.32 3.83
N ILE A 47 -7.40 -5.78 5.09
CA ILE A 47 -6.31 -6.66 5.57
C ILE A 47 -6.30 -7.96 4.77
N PHE A 48 -7.47 -8.56 4.52
CA PHE A 48 -7.59 -9.76 3.69
C PHE A 48 -7.08 -9.53 2.25
N ILE A 49 -7.48 -8.43 1.60
CA ILE A 49 -6.98 -8.09 0.25
C ILE A 49 -5.46 -7.89 0.25
N ARG A 50 -4.90 -7.24 1.27
CA ARG A 50 -3.44 -7.08 1.41
C ARG A 50 -2.73 -8.41 1.61
N ALA A 51 -3.31 -9.33 2.38
CA ALA A 51 -2.80 -10.69 2.52
C ALA A 51 -2.85 -11.46 1.20
N LEU A 52 -3.92 -11.32 0.40
CA LEU A 52 -3.96 -11.85 -0.97
C LEU A 52 -2.91 -11.21 -1.87
N GLY A 53 -2.57 -9.94 -1.65
CA GLY A 53 -1.48 -9.25 -2.35
C GLY A 53 -0.07 -9.82 -2.10
N LEU A 54 0.10 -10.66 -1.05
CA LEU A 54 1.31 -11.46 -0.85
C LEU A 54 1.32 -12.73 -1.69
N LEU A 55 0.16 -13.21 -2.17
CA LEU A 55 0.07 -14.37 -3.07
C LEU A 55 0.06 -13.91 -4.54
N ILE A 56 -0.61 -12.79 -4.80
CA ILE A 56 -0.76 -12.19 -6.12
C ILE A 56 -0.14 -10.78 -6.07
N PRO A 57 1.14 -10.64 -6.47
CA PRO A 57 1.85 -9.37 -6.40
C PRO A 57 1.10 -8.28 -7.18
N GLY A 58 1.01 -7.09 -6.60
CA GLY A 58 0.36 -5.92 -7.20
C GLY A 58 -1.06 -5.62 -6.67
N ILE A 59 -1.79 -6.60 -6.16
CA ILE A 59 -3.17 -6.37 -5.66
C ILE A 59 -3.17 -5.47 -4.41
N SER A 60 -2.19 -5.63 -3.52
CA SER A 60 -2.09 -4.85 -2.28
C SER A 60 -2.08 -3.33 -2.52
N ALA A 61 -1.42 -2.89 -3.60
CA ALA A 61 -1.24 -1.47 -3.91
C ALA A 61 -2.54 -0.76 -4.33
N HIS A 62 -3.55 -1.51 -4.77
CA HIS A 62 -4.80 -0.98 -5.31
C HIS A 62 -5.93 -0.90 -4.28
N CYS A 63 -5.60 -0.81 -2.98
CA CYS A 63 -6.61 -0.60 -1.95
C CYS A 63 -7.03 0.88 -1.86
N VAL A 64 -8.33 1.16 -2.05
CA VAL A 64 -8.91 2.53 -1.96
C VAL A 64 -8.60 3.20 -0.61
N THR A 65 -8.45 2.40 0.46
CA THR A 65 -8.07 2.86 1.80
C THR A 65 -6.76 3.66 1.81
N ASN A 66 -5.80 3.32 0.94
CA ASN A 66 -4.55 4.08 0.79
C ASN A 66 -4.81 5.54 0.37
N TYR A 67 -5.70 5.75 -0.60
CA TYR A 67 -6.06 7.08 -1.10
C TYR A 67 -6.83 7.90 -0.06
N VAL A 68 -7.80 7.28 0.61
CA VAL A 68 -8.57 7.98 1.66
C VAL A 68 -7.64 8.41 2.80
N ASN A 69 -6.75 7.52 3.23
CA ASN A 69 -5.82 7.80 4.32
C ASN A 69 -4.78 8.88 3.96
N SER A 70 -4.29 8.92 2.71
CA SER A 70 -3.36 9.96 2.27
C SER A 70 -3.98 11.36 2.31
N ILE A 71 -5.24 11.49 1.88
CA ILE A 71 -5.98 12.76 1.95
C ILE A 71 -6.23 13.18 3.40
N ARG A 72 -6.63 12.25 4.28
CA ARG A 72 -6.85 12.52 5.71
C ARG A 72 -5.58 13.01 6.39
N LEU A 73 -4.46 12.32 6.19
CA LEU A 73 -3.16 12.71 6.75
C LEU A 73 -2.66 14.04 6.17
N GLY A 74 -2.88 14.28 4.88
CA GLY A 74 -2.54 15.56 4.24
C GLY A 74 -3.28 16.74 4.87
N LYS A 75 -4.60 16.62 5.07
CA LYS A 75 -5.39 17.65 5.78
C LYS A 75 -4.91 17.87 7.21
N PHE A 76 -4.65 16.79 7.96
CA PHE A 76 -4.17 16.90 9.34
C PHE A 76 -2.83 17.65 9.45
N ARG A 77 -1.88 17.38 8.54
CA ARG A 77 -0.59 18.08 8.48
C ARG A 77 -0.73 19.56 8.08
N GLY A 78 -1.61 19.86 7.12
CA GLY A 78 -1.90 21.24 6.72
C GLY A 78 -2.42 22.07 7.88
N ILE A 79 -3.39 21.54 8.63
CA ILE A 79 -3.94 22.19 9.83
C ILE A 79 -2.83 22.42 10.87
N ARG A 80 -2.02 21.39 11.17
CA ARG A 80 -0.92 21.51 12.15
C ARG A 80 0.14 22.54 11.78
N SER A 81 0.42 22.73 10.49
CA SER A 81 1.42 23.70 10.02
C SER A 81 0.92 25.15 10.04
N SER A 82 -0.37 25.38 10.25
CA SER A 82 -0.99 26.71 10.31
C SER A 82 -1.13 27.25 11.75
N TYR A 83 -0.65 26.50 12.75
CA TYR A 83 -0.50 26.92 14.15
C TYR A 83 0.99 27.02 14.48
#